data_AF-A0AAF5DS81-F1
#
_entry.id   AF-A0AAF5DS81-F1
#
_cell.length_a   1.000
_cell.length_b   1.000
_cell.length_c   1.000
_cell.angle_alpha   90.00
_cell.angle_beta   90.00
_cell.angle_gamma   90.00
#
_symmetry.space_group_name_H-M   'P 1'
#
loop_
_entity.id
_entity.type
_entity.pdbx_description
1 polymer ?
#
loop_
_entity_poly.entity_id
_entity_poly.type
_entity_poly.pdbx_seq_one_letter_code
_entity_poly.pdbx_strand_id
1 'polypeptide(L)'
;MLLFGLGIGVILVLTLWLILLLLSIAFYKRGLEVILPFLIIGTFITTIIYIWPKEKCKNLALFLSHVIFFVQYGDNIICSHIDFKMSSQIDKITRRVLQIHVEPIEIELTDIDEEILLPTLRTAFPHCCGLYYYDFKTNKKNIVKFDGKKFLPPKGDWLSQKVYANLSGGRIINEISNNYENATKTFERSVYAVQKMFESLNGNLKKKDIIMDGKIKQNDKGKMINEKNTTNSLDNIEPLLKKLSKKMGKTLSKENNDEKIKENKESKKTCEKNCDKCDLTYSQMEQQFLDLAKISTGKDSIIESQRKELAEANKIGPILEKEIVELKDELKKVENKCKNYKDELDVFKELANEQEGYEKKLKNLQNQIDASEKEIKVLKKDLQKEIGEKEMFKKELERTSKKFGELEYLINNLNGERLCLKEELNETCNQLTIKCKELNALNEELTVDNLSLLEREYNAIAKLENITTKHNYECDDYKKIIQNNNDQIDELQKSIKSMEATLTQLIQANDDLSRRCMLSEYERKKDNEKYSKLKDQFEVTENKTKKFRL
;
A
#
# COMPACT_ATOMS: atom_id res chain seq x y z
N MET A 1 -21.36 47.32 -12.02
CA MET A 1 -21.53 45.85 -12.07
C MET A 1 -20.23 45.06 -11.90
N LEU A 2 -19.11 45.44 -12.55
CA LEU A 2 -17.81 44.74 -12.39
C LEU A 2 -17.28 44.68 -10.94
N LEU A 3 -17.48 45.74 -10.15
CA LEU A 3 -17.09 45.77 -8.73
C LEU A 3 -17.87 44.78 -7.85
N PHE A 4 -19.14 44.50 -8.19
CA PHE A 4 -19.98 43.55 -7.44
C PHE A 4 -19.59 42.10 -7.73
N GLY A 5 -19.20 41.80 -8.98
CA GLY A 5 -18.69 40.47 -9.36
C GLY A 5 -17.35 40.14 -8.71
N LEU A 6 -16.45 41.12 -8.57
CA LEU A 6 -15.17 40.96 -7.88
C LEU A 6 -15.35 40.66 -6.38
N GLY A 7 -16.30 41.33 -5.71
CA GLY A 7 -16.59 41.08 -4.30
C GLY A 7 -17.07 39.65 -4.03
N ILE A 8 -18.00 39.15 -4.84
CA ILE A 8 -18.53 37.78 -4.71
C ILE A 8 -17.43 36.74 -4.99
N GLY A 9 -16.58 36.98 -5.99
CA GLY A 9 -15.46 36.10 -6.32
C GLY A 9 -14.45 35.98 -5.17
N VAL A 10 -14.08 37.10 -4.55
CA VAL A 10 -13.16 37.09 -3.40
C VAL A 10 -13.76 36.38 -2.19
N ILE A 11 -15.06 36.58 -1.93
CA ILE A 11 -15.75 35.89 -0.82
C ILE A 11 -15.77 34.37 -1.07
N LEU A 12 -16.07 33.91 -2.29
CA LEU A 12 -16.07 32.48 -2.62
C LEU A 12 -14.68 31.86 -2.52
N VAL A 13 -13.63 32.57 -2.93
CA VAL A 13 -12.25 32.08 -2.79
C VAL A 13 -11.86 31.99 -1.31
N LEU A 14 -12.21 32.98 -0.50
CA LEU A 14 -11.95 32.99 0.95
C LEU A 14 -12.72 31.87 1.67
N THR A 15 -13.99 31.63 1.35
CA THR A 15 -14.78 30.55 1.97
C THR A 15 -14.22 29.18 1.59
N LEU A 16 -13.81 28.99 0.34
CA LEU A 16 -13.17 27.75 -0.10
C LEU A 16 -11.83 27.50 0.63
N TRP A 17 -11.05 28.58 0.85
CA TRP A 17 -9.81 28.52 1.61
C TRP A 17 -10.03 28.13 3.07
N LEU A 18 -11.08 28.70 3.69
CA LEU A 18 -11.45 28.41 5.08
C LEU A 18 -11.92 26.96 5.25
N ILE A 19 -12.63 26.42 4.26
CA ILE A 19 -13.01 24.99 4.20
C ILE A 19 -11.78 24.09 4.05
N LEU A 20 -10.83 24.42 3.17
CA LEU A 20 -9.59 23.65 3.01
C LEU A 20 -8.72 23.68 4.27
N LEU A 21 -8.67 24.81 4.97
CA LEU A 21 -7.95 24.96 6.23
C LEU A 21 -8.61 24.14 7.35
N LEU A 22 -9.94 24.10 7.41
CA LEU A 22 -10.69 23.23 8.34
C LEU A 22 -10.47 21.74 8.05
N LEU A 23 -10.50 21.34 6.77
CA LEU A 23 -10.17 19.99 6.33
C LEU A 23 -8.73 19.62 6.71
N SER A 24 -7.80 20.55 6.50
CA SER A 24 -6.39 20.38 6.87
C SER A 24 -6.24 20.09 8.38
N ILE A 25 -6.89 20.89 9.24
CA ILE A 25 -6.88 20.68 10.70
C ILE A 25 -7.54 19.33 11.06
N ALA A 26 -8.66 18.98 10.41
CA ALA A 26 -9.35 17.71 10.66
C ALA A 26 -8.49 16.49 10.29
N PHE A 27 -7.70 16.58 9.21
CA PHE A 27 -6.79 15.52 8.78
C PHE A 27 -5.46 15.49 9.52
N TYR A 28 -4.97 16.64 10.02
CA TYR A 28 -3.79 16.69 10.89
C TYR A 28 -4.00 15.83 12.15
N LYS A 29 -5.23 15.81 12.69
CA LYS A 29 -5.60 14.97 13.83
C LYS A 29 -5.61 13.46 13.51
N ARG A 30 -5.51 13.06 12.24
CA ARG A 30 -5.51 11.66 11.76
C ARG A 30 -4.13 11.15 11.30
N GLY A 31 -3.04 11.90 11.53
CA GLY A 31 -1.67 11.38 11.36
C GLY A 31 -1.11 11.41 9.92
N LEU A 32 -1.69 12.21 9.01
CA LEU A 32 -1.09 12.49 7.70
C LEU A 32 -0.11 13.68 7.79
N GLU A 33 1.10 13.47 8.31
CA GLU A 33 2.08 14.55 8.49
C GLU A 33 2.72 15.02 7.17
N VAL A 34 2.79 14.16 6.14
CA VAL A 34 3.70 14.41 5.00
C VAL A 34 3.00 14.94 3.74
N ILE A 35 1.75 14.54 3.45
CA ILE A 35 1.10 14.84 2.16
C ILE A 35 0.38 16.19 2.16
N LEU A 36 -0.03 16.66 3.34
CA LEU A 36 -0.91 17.80 3.52
C LEU A 36 -0.31 19.16 3.08
N PRO A 37 0.97 19.48 3.41
CA PRO A 37 1.58 20.74 2.97
C PRO A 37 1.70 20.82 1.44
N PHE A 38 1.98 19.68 0.78
CA PHE A 38 2.08 19.62 -0.67
C PHE A 38 0.74 19.87 -1.36
N LEU A 39 -0.37 19.38 -0.81
CA LEU A 39 -1.71 19.68 -1.34
C LEU A 39 -2.09 21.15 -1.15
N ILE A 40 -1.75 21.76 -0.03
CA ILE A 40 -2.01 23.19 0.22
C ILE A 40 -1.18 24.05 -0.75
N ILE A 41 0.11 23.75 -0.91
CA ILE A 41 0.99 24.47 -1.84
C ILE A 41 0.53 24.25 -3.29
N GLY A 42 0.16 23.02 -3.66
CA GLY A 42 -0.34 22.69 -4.99
C GLY A 42 -1.63 23.45 -5.34
N THR A 43 -2.60 23.49 -4.41
CA THR A 43 -3.86 24.23 -4.60
C THR A 43 -3.66 25.75 -4.61
N PHE A 44 -2.69 26.26 -3.85
CA PHE A 44 -2.32 27.68 -3.86
C PHE A 44 -1.68 28.09 -5.19
N ILE A 45 -0.77 27.27 -5.72
CA ILE A 45 -0.14 27.52 -7.02
C ILE A 45 -1.18 27.46 -8.15
N THR A 46 -2.09 26.48 -8.14
CA THR A 46 -3.12 26.37 -9.19
C THR A 46 -4.11 27.52 -9.16
N THR A 47 -4.51 28.01 -7.98
CA THR A 47 -5.38 29.20 -7.88
C THR A 47 -4.69 30.48 -8.34
N ILE A 48 -3.40 30.66 -8.02
CA ILE A 48 -2.61 31.79 -8.54
C ILE A 48 -2.52 31.73 -10.06
N ILE A 49 -2.24 30.56 -10.64
CA ILE A 49 -2.15 30.38 -12.09
C ILE A 49 -3.49 30.66 -12.78
N TYR A 50 -4.61 30.30 -12.15
CA TYR A 50 -5.93 30.49 -12.74
C TYR A 50 -6.42 31.95 -12.71
N ILE A 51 -6.08 32.70 -11.66
CA ILE A 51 -6.53 34.09 -11.48
C ILE A 51 -5.63 35.08 -12.25
N TRP A 52 -4.35 34.77 -12.47
CA TRP A 52 -3.44 35.73 -13.06
C TRP A 52 -3.63 35.87 -14.58
N PRO A 53 -3.83 37.09 -15.12
CA PRO A 53 -3.96 37.32 -16.56
C PRO A 53 -2.75 36.81 -17.36
N LYS A 54 -3.04 36.04 -18.42
CA LYS A 54 -2.11 35.35 -19.34
C LYS A 54 -0.93 36.21 -19.82
N GLU A 55 -1.08 37.52 -19.90
CA GLU A 55 -0.09 38.42 -20.49
C GLU A 55 1.18 38.61 -19.65
N LYS A 56 1.16 38.29 -18.35
CA LYS A 56 2.35 38.40 -17.47
C LYS A 56 3.10 37.09 -17.21
N CYS A 57 2.64 35.97 -17.75
CA CYS A 57 3.17 34.64 -17.41
C CYS A 57 4.59 34.33 -17.92
N LYS A 58 5.16 35.12 -18.85
CA LYS A 58 6.50 34.83 -19.40
C LYS A 58 7.62 34.90 -18.35
N ASN A 59 7.52 35.79 -17.36
CA ASN A 59 8.53 35.90 -16.31
C ASN A 59 8.33 34.87 -15.18
N LEU A 60 7.11 34.37 -14.97
CA LEU A 60 6.82 33.39 -13.93
C LEU A 60 7.31 31.98 -14.28
N ALA A 61 7.31 31.62 -15.58
CA ALA A 61 7.85 30.35 -16.05
C ALA A 61 9.35 30.20 -15.77
N LEU A 62 10.11 31.31 -15.86
CA LEU A 62 11.52 31.36 -15.49
C LEU A 62 11.73 31.19 -13.98
N PHE A 63 10.83 31.74 -13.16
CA PHE A 63 10.89 31.59 -11.71
C PHE A 63 10.54 30.17 -11.25
N LEU A 64 9.53 29.55 -11.87
CA LEU A 64 9.14 28.15 -11.60
C LEU A 64 10.18 27.16 -12.10
N SER A 65 10.85 27.43 -13.22
CA SER A 65 11.98 26.62 -13.68
C SER A 65 13.13 26.62 -12.67
N HIS A 66 13.43 27.77 -12.06
CA HIS A 66 14.50 27.87 -11.05
C HIS A 66 14.16 27.17 -9.72
N VAL A 67 12.90 27.20 -9.29
CA VAL A 67 12.47 26.51 -8.05
C VAL A 67 12.41 24.99 -8.24
N ILE A 68 12.03 24.51 -9.43
CA ILE A 68 12.08 23.07 -9.75
C ILE A 68 13.54 22.60 -9.90
N PHE A 69 14.43 23.43 -10.46
CA PHE A 69 15.86 23.10 -10.55
C PHE A 69 16.55 23.00 -9.18
N PHE A 70 16.13 23.79 -8.20
CA PHE A 70 16.73 23.76 -6.85
C PHE A 70 16.33 22.53 -6.02
N VAL A 71 15.18 21.91 -6.32
CA VAL A 71 14.77 20.65 -5.66
C VAL A 71 15.49 19.43 -6.25
N GLN A 72 16.05 19.55 -7.46
CA GLN A 72 16.61 18.42 -8.20
C GLN A 72 18.14 18.31 -8.16
N TYR A 73 18.85 19.32 -7.65
CA TYR A 73 20.32 19.38 -7.62
C TYR A 73 20.98 18.98 -6.29
N GLY A 74 20.23 18.37 -5.36
CA GLY A 74 20.74 17.88 -4.08
C GLY A 74 21.46 16.52 -4.13
N ASP A 75 21.34 15.76 -5.22
CA ASP A 75 21.83 14.38 -5.32
C ASP A 75 23.06 14.27 -6.24
N ASN A 76 24.21 14.78 -5.77
CA ASN A 76 25.52 14.39 -6.29
C ASN A 76 26.08 13.26 -5.41
N ILE A 77 26.28 12.07 -5.98
CA ILE A 77 27.51 11.25 -5.92
C ILE A 77 27.24 9.91 -6.62
N ILE A 78 27.74 9.85 -7.86
CA ILE A 78 28.53 8.76 -8.45
C ILE A 78 27.96 7.34 -8.30
N CYS A 79 27.21 6.93 -9.33
CA CYS A 79 26.98 5.54 -9.70
C CYS A 79 28.18 5.01 -10.49
N SER A 80 28.84 3.96 -9.98
CA SER A 80 29.54 2.96 -10.78
C SER A 80 29.21 1.58 -10.22
N HIS A 81 28.49 0.80 -11.04
CA HIS A 81 28.29 -0.66 -11.03
C HIS A 81 28.23 -1.39 -9.68
N ILE A 82 27.07 -2.01 -9.39
CA ILE A 82 26.92 -3.46 -9.07
C ILE A 82 25.42 -3.75 -8.90
N ASP A 83 24.96 -4.78 -9.60
CA ASP A 83 23.62 -5.37 -9.50
C ASP A 83 23.24 -5.70 -8.05
N PHE A 84 22.07 -5.25 -7.60
CA PHE A 84 21.38 -5.90 -6.48
C PHE A 84 19.88 -6.02 -6.73
N LYS A 85 19.45 -7.27 -6.65
CA LYS A 85 18.11 -7.79 -6.87
C LYS A 85 17.14 -7.21 -5.84
N MET A 86 16.03 -6.68 -6.36
CA MET A 86 14.97 -6.01 -5.64
C MET A 86 14.05 -7.02 -4.95
N SER A 87 13.95 -6.96 -3.61
CA SER A 87 12.85 -7.56 -2.85
C SER A 87 12.40 -6.59 -1.76
N SER A 88 11.21 -6.05 -1.99
CA SER A 88 10.24 -5.42 -1.08
C SER A 88 10.75 -4.68 0.16
N GLN A 89 10.51 -3.37 0.17
CA GLN A 89 10.53 -2.50 1.34
C GLN A 89 9.50 -2.93 2.39
N ILE A 90 9.97 -3.53 3.48
CA ILE A 90 9.36 -3.48 4.81
C ILE A 90 10.53 -3.27 5.79
N ASP A 91 10.43 -2.24 6.63
CA ASP A 91 11.30 -1.89 7.76
C ASP A 91 12.74 -1.42 7.48
N LYS A 92 12.91 -0.09 7.36
CA LYS A 92 14.17 0.61 7.64
C LYS A 92 14.46 0.59 9.16
N ILE A 93 14.94 -0.53 9.69
CA ILE A 93 15.72 -0.54 10.93
C ILE A 93 17.19 -0.56 10.53
N THR A 94 17.86 0.60 10.61
CA THR A 94 19.32 0.68 10.49
C THR A 94 19.95 0.05 11.74
N ARG A 95 20.31 -1.24 11.67
CA ARG A 95 21.14 -1.90 12.70
C ARG A 95 22.53 -1.25 12.70
N ARG A 96 22.91 -0.61 13.81
CA ARG A 96 24.30 -0.24 14.08
C ARG A 96 25.04 -1.50 14.53
N VAL A 97 26.08 -1.90 13.80
CA VAL A 97 26.92 -3.06 14.14
C VAL A 97 28.30 -2.54 14.52
N LEU A 98 28.77 -2.89 15.72
CA LEU A 98 30.14 -2.68 16.17
C LEU A 98 30.91 -3.98 15.95
N GLN A 99 31.97 -3.92 15.15
CA GLN A 99 32.89 -5.04 14.98
C GLN A 99 34.05 -4.89 15.96
N ILE A 100 34.09 -5.73 16.99
CA ILE A 100 35.19 -5.78 17.95
C ILE A 100 36.21 -6.79 17.41
N HIS A 101 37.42 -6.32 17.15
CA HIS A 101 38.55 -7.18 16.78
C HIS A 101 39.29 -7.60 18.06
N VAL A 102 39.57 -8.89 18.21
CA VAL A 102 40.44 -9.44 19.25
C VAL A 102 41.81 -9.66 18.64
N GLU A 103 42.87 -9.36 19.39
CA GLU A 103 44.26 -9.57 18.98
C GLU A 103 44.50 -11.05 18.61
N PRO A 104 45.18 -11.34 17.48
CA PRO A 104 45.49 -12.72 17.12
C PRO A 104 46.40 -13.35 18.17
N ILE A 105 46.04 -14.56 18.62
CA ILE A 105 46.86 -15.35 19.54
C ILE A 105 47.74 -16.29 18.74
N GLU A 106 49.04 -16.28 19.02
CA GLU A 106 49.99 -17.26 18.50
C GLU A 106 49.92 -18.54 19.34
N ILE A 107 49.61 -19.66 18.71
CA ILE A 107 49.60 -20.98 19.36
C ILE A 107 50.78 -21.75 18.79
N GLU A 108 51.75 -22.10 19.64
CA GLU A 108 52.85 -22.97 19.25
C GLU A 108 52.30 -24.34 18.83
N LEU A 109 52.64 -24.75 17.61
CA LEU A 109 52.36 -26.09 17.11
C LEU A 109 53.41 -27.05 17.67
N THR A 110 52.99 -28.19 18.20
CA THR A 110 53.94 -29.22 18.65
C THR A 110 54.73 -29.80 17.48
N ASP A 111 56.05 -29.89 17.64
CA ASP A 111 57.06 -30.21 16.61
C ASP A 111 56.88 -31.55 15.85
N ILE A 112 55.95 -32.40 16.28
CA ILE A 112 55.91 -33.80 15.80
C ILE A 112 54.80 -34.03 14.77
N ASP A 113 53.69 -33.28 14.81
CA ASP A 113 52.54 -33.58 13.95
C ASP A 113 51.79 -32.34 13.40
N GLU A 114 52.30 -31.11 13.60
CA GLU A 114 51.58 -29.87 13.23
C GLU A 114 50.10 -29.91 13.70
N GLU A 115 49.83 -30.45 14.88
CA GLU A 115 48.49 -30.72 15.35
C GLU A 115 48.09 -29.77 16.48
N ILE A 116 46.86 -29.24 16.43
CA ILE A 116 46.29 -28.44 17.52
C ILE A 116 45.39 -29.34 18.35
N LEU A 117 45.80 -29.60 19.59
CA LEU A 117 45.00 -30.30 20.58
C LEU A 117 43.87 -29.39 21.10
N LEU A 118 42.64 -29.91 21.19
CA LEU A 118 41.51 -29.15 21.73
C LEU A 118 41.75 -28.61 23.16
N PRO A 119 42.43 -29.35 24.08
CA PRO A 119 42.85 -28.79 25.36
C PRO A 119 43.74 -27.54 25.24
N THR A 120 44.75 -27.55 24.37
CA THR A 120 45.65 -26.40 24.13
C THR A 120 44.90 -25.20 23.53
N LEU A 121 43.93 -25.46 22.66
CA LEU A 121 43.06 -24.41 22.15
C LEU A 121 42.15 -23.84 23.24
N ARG A 122 41.66 -24.68 24.16
CA ARG A 122 40.80 -24.26 25.28
C ARG A 122 41.54 -23.53 26.39
N THR A 123 42.86 -23.70 26.53
CA THR A 123 43.67 -22.85 27.40
C THR A 123 43.74 -21.41 26.92
N ALA A 124 43.77 -21.18 25.59
CA ALA A 124 43.70 -19.83 25.02
C ALA A 124 42.25 -19.31 24.95
N PHE A 125 41.29 -20.19 24.64
CA PHE A 125 39.88 -19.84 24.49
C PHE A 125 38.97 -20.83 25.24
N PRO A 126 38.60 -20.56 26.50
CA PRO A 126 37.85 -21.49 27.35
C PRO A 126 36.53 -21.98 26.73
N HIS A 127 35.91 -21.18 25.87
CA HIS A 127 34.64 -21.46 25.21
C HIS A 127 34.78 -21.84 23.72
N CYS A 128 35.99 -22.14 23.25
CA CYS A 128 36.18 -22.59 21.87
C CYS A 128 35.59 -23.99 21.66
N CYS A 129 34.68 -24.09 20.69
CA CYS A 129 34.04 -25.33 20.30
C CYS A 129 34.58 -25.93 18.99
N GLY A 130 35.43 -25.19 18.28
CA GLY A 130 35.95 -25.61 16.99
C GLY A 130 36.67 -24.50 16.26
N LEU A 131 37.39 -24.87 15.22
CA LEU A 131 38.08 -23.95 14.33
C LEU A 131 37.37 -23.89 12.97
N TYR A 132 37.38 -22.73 12.32
CA TYR A 132 36.88 -22.58 10.95
C TYR A 132 37.77 -21.65 10.14
N TYR A 133 37.73 -21.77 8.82
CA TYR A 133 38.45 -20.90 7.90
C TYR A 133 37.52 -20.46 6.77
N TYR A 134 37.85 -19.35 6.12
CA TYR A 134 37.16 -18.92 4.90
C TYR A 134 37.98 -19.35 3.69
N ASP A 135 37.36 -20.10 2.78
CA ASP A 135 38.01 -20.46 1.54
C ASP A 135 37.95 -19.29 0.55
N PHE A 136 39.13 -18.70 0.24
CA PHE A 136 39.25 -17.50 -0.60
C PHE A 136 38.55 -17.61 -1.96
N LYS A 137 38.41 -18.83 -2.52
CA LYS A 137 37.75 -19.06 -3.81
C LYS A 137 36.23 -19.03 -3.74
N THR A 138 35.64 -19.51 -2.64
CA THR A 138 34.20 -19.73 -2.54
C THR A 138 33.52 -18.77 -1.56
N ASN A 139 34.29 -18.03 -0.78
CA ASN A 139 33.83 -17.17 0.33
C ASN A 139 32.92 -17.93 1.32
N LYS A 140 33.05 -19.25 1.38
CA LYS A 140 32.29 -20.14 2.27
C LYS A 140 33.08 -20.38 3.56
N LYS A 141 32.35 -20.38 4.67
CA LYS A 141 32.85 -20.77 5.99
C LYS A 141 32.98 -22.29 6.03
N ASN A 142 34.21 -22.79 6.10
CA ASN A 142 34.51 -24.21 6.22
C ASN A 142 35.01 -24.53 7.63
N ILE A 143 34.53 -25.62 8.20
CA ILE A 143 34.94 -26.07 9.54
C ILE A 143 36.24 -26.88 9.39
N VAL A 144 37.21 -26.63 10.28
CA VAL A 144 38.45 -27.41 10.34
C VAL A 144 38.12 -28.82 10.82
N LYS A 145 38.66 -29.83 10.13
CA LYS A 145 38.37 -31.24 10.45
C LYS A 145 38.87 -31.57 11.86
N PHE A 146 37.97 -32.10 12.68
CA PHE A 146 38.25 -32.51 14.06
C PHE A 146 38.11 -34.03 14.17
N ASP A 147 39.16 -34.71 14.64
CA ASP A 147 39.21 -36.17 14.76
C ASP A 147 38.77 -36.67 16.16
N GLY A 148 38.00 -35.86 16.89
CA GLY A 148 37.58 -36.15 18.27
C GLY A 148 38.64 -35.84 19.34
N LYS A 149 39.90 -35.70 18.97
CA LYS A 149 41.01 -35.30 19.87
C LYS A 149 41.80 -34.09 19.38
N LYS A 150 41.95 -33.96 18.05
CA LYS A 150 42.88 -33.04 17.39
C LYS A 150 42.23 -32.36 16.18
N PHE A 151 42.67 -31.14 15.88
CA PHE A 151 42.35 -30.44 14.65
C PHE A 151 43.46 -30.66 13.61
N LEU A 152 43.05 -30.94 12.38
CA LEU A 152 43.96 -31.17 11.25
C LEU A 152 44.05 -29.91 10.38
N PRO A 153 45.23 -29.56 9.83
CA PRO A 153 45.39 -28.36 9.03
C PRO A 153 44.48 -28.37 7.79
N PRO A 154 43.81 -27.25 7.47
CA PRO A 154 43.03 -27.13 6.24
C PRO A 154 43.97 -27.20 5.03
N LYS A 155 43.71 -28.15 4.11
CA LYS A 155 44.54 -28.39 2.90
C LYS A 155 46.01 -28.74 3.19
N GLY A 156 46.33 -29.23 4.38
CA GLY A 156 47.66 -29.74 4.73
C GLY A 156 48.67 -28.71 5.24
N ASP A 157 48.29 -27.44 5.39
CA ASP A 157 49.16 -26.41 5.96
C ASP A 157 48.34 -25.33 6.71
N TRP A 158 48.70 -25.02 7.96
CA TRP A 158 48.08 -23.97 8.77
C TRP A 158 48.35 -22.56 8.24
N LEU A 159 49.50 -22.35 7.60
CA LEU A 159 49.93 -21.03 7.11
C LEU A 159 49.16 -20.60 5.85
N SER A 160 48.52 -21.55 5.17
CA SER A 160 47.81 -21.29 3.91
C SER A 160 46.59 -20.38 4.08
N GLN A 161 45.95 -20.35 5.27
CA GLN A 161 44.69 -19.65 5.49
C GLN A 161 44.56 -19.13 6.92
N LYS A 162 43.90 -17.97 7.10
CA LYS A 162 43.54 -17.48 8.44
C LYS A 162 42.47 -18.39 9.05
N VAL A 163 42.79 -18.99 10.19
CA VAL A 163 41.90 -19.84 10.97
C VAL A 163 41.29 -19.03 12.12
N TYR A 164 40.00 -19.22 12.37
CA TYR A 164 39.22 -18.52 13.38
C TYR A 164 38.69 -19.51 14.41
N ALA A 165 38.75 -19.14 15.69
CA ALA A 165 38.12 -19.90 16.77
C ALA A 165 36.62 -19.60 16.83
N ASN A 166 35.79 -20.65 16.86
CA ASN A 166 34.36 -20.52 17.08
C ASN A 166 34.08 -20.40 18.58
N LEU A 167 33.86 -19.17 19.02
CA LEU A 167 33.48 -18.83 20.39
C LEU A 167 31.95 -18.79 20.54
N SER A 168 31.25 -19.82 20.07
CA SER A 168 29.81 -19.91 20.30
C SER A 168 29.56 -20.36 21.74
N GLY A 169 29.19 -19.40 22.59
CA GLY A 169 28.82 -19.57 24.01
C GLY A 169 27.52 -20.37 24.23
N GLY A 170 27.46 -21.61 23.74
CA GLY A 170 26.26 -22.44 23.79
C GLY A 170 26.56 -23.93 23.93
N ARG A 171 26.28 -24.47 25.12
CA ARG A 171 25.90 -25.87 25.40
C ARG A 171 26.94 -27.00 25.25
N ILE A 172 28.21 -26.82 25.60
CA ILE A 172 29.19 -27.94 25.72
C ILE A 172 29.47 -28.31 27.18
N ILE A 173 28.47 -28.22 28.05
CA ILE A 173 28.53 -28.81 29.40
C ILE A 173 28.15 -30.30 29.35
N ASN A 174 27.47 -30.77 28.30
CA ASN A 174 26.90 -32.11 28.27
C ASN A 174 27.84 -33.23 27.81
N GLU A 175 29.01 -32.95 27.20
CA GLU A 175 29.93 -34.02 26.75
C GLU A 175 31.00 -34.37 27.80
N ILE A 176 31.40 -33.41 28.65
CA ILE A 176 32.28 -33.67 29.79
C ILE A 176 31.48 -34.31 30.93
N SER A 177 30.22 -33.90 31.12
CA SER A 177 29.32 -34.55 32.08
C SER A 177 28.98 -35.99 31.69
N ASN A 178 28.91 -36.32 30.39
CA ASN A 178 28.68 -37.69 29.94
C ASN A 178 29.86 -38.63 30.25
N ASN A 179 31.10 -38.11 30.28
CA ASN A 179 32.26 -38.89 30.73
C ASN A 179 32.23 -39.10 32.26
N TYR A 180 31.80 -38.10 33.03
CA TYR A 180 31.58 -38.29 34.47
C TYR A 180 30.40 -39.21 34.76
N GLU A 181 29.28 -39.10 34.05
CA GLU A 181 28.11 -39.98 34.26
C GLU A 181 28.43 -41.43 33.87
N ASN A 182 29.18 -41.64 32.78
CA ASN A 182 29.66 -42.98 32.41
C ASN A 182 30.73 -43.49 33.39
N ALA A 183 31.61 -42.63 33.90
CA ALA A 183 32.59 -43.00 34.93
C ALA A 183 31.88 -43.36 36.25
N THR A 184 30.88 -42.59 36.67
CA THR A 184 30.05 -42.86 37.85
C THR A 184 29.27 -44.15 37.68
N LYS A 185 28.64 -44.41 36.53
CA LYS A 185 27.97 -45.70 36.25
C LYS A 185 28.94 -46.88 36.24
N THR A 186 30.15 -46.68 35.74
CA THR A 186 31.19 -47.74 35.73
C THR A 186 31.72 -47.99 37.14
N PHE A 187 31.91 -46.92 37.92
CA PHE A 187 32.26 -46.98 39.34
C PHE A 187 31.17 -47.67 40.15
N GLU A 188 29.90 -47.28 40.01
CA GLU A 188 28.75 -47.93 40.65
C GLU A 188 28.66 -49.41 40.28
N ARG A 189 28.87 -49.77 38.99
CA ARG A 189 28.95 -51.18 38.58
C ARG A 189 30.12 -51.91 39.24
N SER A 190 31.27 -51.27 39.39
CA SER A 190 32.44 -51.86 40.04
C SER A 190 32.24 -52.01 41.56
N VAL A 191 31.67 -51.02 42.24
CA VAL A 191 31.31 -51.08 43.66
C VAL A 191 30.26 -52.15 43.88
N TYR A 192 29.23 -52.21 43.03
CA TYR A 192 28.21 -53.26 43.09
C TYR A 192 28.80 -54.65 42.85
N ALA A 193 29.74 -54.80 41.91
CA ALA A 193 30.43 -56.06 41.66
C ALA A 193 31.30 -56.48 42.86
N VAL A 194 32.03 -55.54 43.48
CA VAL A 194 32.83 -55.77 44.69
C VAL A 194 31.92 -56.13 45.87
N GLN A 195 30.80 -55.41 46.04
CA GLN A 195 29.81 -55.70 47.07
C GLN A 195 29.23 -57.10 46.88
N LYS A 196 28.88 -57.48 45.65
CA LYS A 196 28.41 -58.83 45.30
C LYS A 196 29.49 -59.90 45.54
N MET A 197 30.77 -59.56 45.30
CA MET A 197 31.91 -60.43 45.63
C MET A 197 32.04 -60.61 47.15
N PHE A 198 31.97 -59.54 47.94
CA PHE A 198 31.99 -59.62 49.40
C PHE A 198 30.76 -60.35 49.97
N GLU A 199 29.58 -60.15 49.39
CA GLU A 199 28.38 -60.92 49.70
C GLU A 199 28.55 -62.41 49.36
N SER A 200 29.29 -62.74 48.28
CA SER A 200 29.62 -64.13 47.93
C SER A 200 30.71 -64.75 48.80
N LEU A 201 31.64 -63.95 49.33
CA LEU A 201 32.74 -64.38 50.22
C LEU A 201 32.31 -64.51 51.69
N ASN A 202 31.39 -63.66 52.14
CA ASN A 202 30.84 -63.68 53.51
C ASN A 202 29.52 -64.47 53.62
N GLY A 203 29.06 -65.08 52.53
CA GLY A 203 27.73 -65.66 52.36
C GLY A 203 27.68 -67.19 52.40
N ASN A 204 28.39 -67.84 53.32
CA ASN A 204 28.11 -69.23 53.70
C ASN A 204 26.81 -69.30 54.53
N LEU A 205 25.67 -68.87 53.97
CA LEU A 205 24.34 -69.05 54.56
C LEU A 205 23.24 -68.97 53.48
N LYS A 206 22.91 -70.15 52.94
CA LYS A 206 21.61 -70.58 52.41
C LYS A 206 21.01 -69.83 51.21
N LYS A 207 21.22 -70.44 50.04
CA LYS A 207 20.39 -70.49 48.82
C LYS A 207 18.94 -69.99 48.99
N LYS A 208 18.56 -69.00 48.17
CA LYS A 208 17.26 -68.93 47.51
C LYS A 208 17.43 -68.31 46.12
N ASP A 209 17.17 -69.13 45.12
CA ASP A 209 17.28 -68.82 43.70
C ASP A 209 16.22 -67.77 43.29
N ILE A 210 16.64 -66.72 42.58
CA ILE A 210 15.75 -65.93 41.73
C ILE A 210 16.40 -65.81 40.36
N ILE A 211 15.91 -66.66 39.46
CA ILE A 211 16.12 -66.64 38.02
C ILE A 211 15.28 -65.50 37.44
N MET A 212 15.89 -64.64 36.62
CA MET A 212 15.18 -63.81 35.64
C MET A 212 15.98 -63.83 34.32
N ASP A 213 15.77 -64.91 33.58
CA ASP A 213 15.87 -64.96 32.11
C ASP A 213 14.70 -64.10 31.57
N GLY A 214 14.82 -63.20 30.60
CA GLY A 214 15.34 -63.42 29.26
C GLY A 214 14.27 -62.97 28.25
N LYS A 215 14.49 -61.82 27.61
CA LYS A 215 14.02 -61.43 26.27
C LYS A 215 12.50 -61.40 25.98
N ILE A 216 11.96 -60.20 25.74
CA ILE A 216 10.84 -60.01 24.79
C ILE A 216 11.24 -58.94 23.76
N LYS A 217 11.09 -59.34 22.49
CA LYS A 217 11.46 -58.65 21.26
C LYS A 217 10.48 -57.54 20.88
N GLN A 218 11.02 -56.65 20.05
CA GLN A 218 10.40 -55.63 19.19
C GLN A 218 9.01 -56.00 18.64
N ASN A 219 8.11 -55.01 18.60
CA ASN A 219 7.46 -54.58 17.36
C ASN A 219 6.74 -53.22 17.52
N ASP A 220 7.20 -52.27 16.70
CA ASP A 220 6.46 -51.32 15.87
C ASP A 220 5.33 -50.41 16.40
N LYS A 221 5.60 -49.11 16.19
CA LYS A 221 4.72 -48.04 15.69
C LYS A 221 3.73 -47.39 16.65
N GLY A 222 4.07 -46.16 17.06
CA GLY A 222 3.07 -45.12 17.28
C GLY A 222 3.43 -44.05 18.31
N LYS A 223 3.76 -42.86 17.81
CA LYS A 223 3.70 -41.54 18.50
C LYS A 223 4.53 -41.36 19.78
N MET A 224 5.71 -40.75 19.60
CA MET A 224 6.41 -40.02 20.66
C MET A 224 5.72 -38.67 20.92
N ILE A 225 5.10 -38.55 22.09
CA ILE A 225 4.93 -37.27 22.80
C ILE A 225 5.76 -37.44 24.08
N ASN A 226 6.92 -36.79 24.12
CA ASN A 226 7.84 -36.83 25.25
C ASN A 226 7.35 -35.85 26.33
N GLU A 227 6.51 -36.33 27.24
CA GLU A 227 6.41 -35.78 28.60
C GLU A 227 7.44 -36.51 29.48
N LYS A 228 8.59 -35.86 29.71
CA LYS A 228 9.56 -36.31 30.70
C LYS A 228 9.11 -35.87 32.09
N ASN A 229 8.29 -36.71 32.71
CA ASN A 229 8.18 -36.78 34.17
C ASN A 229 9.37 -37.59 34.70
N THR A 230 10.34 -36.91 35.30
CA THR A 230 11.39 -37.53 36.13
C THR A 230 11.36 -36.89 37.51
N THR A 231 10.42 -37.35 38.32
CA THR A 231 10.48 -37.31 39.77
C THR A 231 10.20 -38.74 40.24
N ASN A 232 10.69 -39.11 41.42
CA ASN A 232 10.47 -40.40 42.12
C ASN A 232 11.66 -41.39 42.02
N SER A 233 12.77 -41.02 42.65
CA SER A 233 13.80 -41.98 43.13
C SER A 233 14.23 -41.70 44.59
N LEU A 234 13.46 -40.90 45.33
CA LEU A 234 13.78 -40.51 46.72
C LEU A 234 12.99 -41.29 47.80
N ASP A 235 11.95 -42.03 47.42
CA ASP A 235 11.07 -42.71 48.38
C ASP A 235 11.63 -44.04 48.92
N ASN A 236 12.76 -44.52 48.40
CA ASN A 236 13.36 -45.79 48.81
C ASN A 236 14.43 -45.66 49.93
N ILE A 237 14.82 -44.45 50.32
CA ILE A 237 15.86 -44.21 51.33
C ILE A 237 15.25 -43.93 52.72
N GLU A 238 14.03 -43.41 52.76
CA GLU A 238 13.29 -43.11 53.98
C GLU A 238 13.01 -44.34 54.89
N PRO A 239 12.65 -45.54 54.38
CA PRO A 239 12.48 -46.72 55.22
C PRO A 239 13.80 -47.31 55.76
N LEU A 240 14.95 -46.97 55.16
CA LEU A 240 16.28 -47.38 55.64
C LEU A 240 16.79 -46.44 56.74
N LEU A 241 16.55 -45.13 56.63
CA LEU A 241 16.84 -44.14 57.68
C LEU A 241 15.93 -44.29 58.91
N LYS A 242 14.66 -44.71 58.74
CA LYS A 242 13.77 -45.09 59.86
C LYS A 242 14.19 -46.38 60.57
N LYS A 243 14.84 -47.31 59.87
CA LYS A 243 15.40 -48.55 60.46
C LYS A 243 16.73 -48.31 61.19
N LEU A 244 17.55 -47.36 60.74
CA LEU A 244 18.80 -46.96 61.41
C LEU A 244 18.55 -46.08 62.65
N SER A 245 17.60 -45.14 62.59
CA SER A 245 17.22 -44.31 63.74
C SER A 245 16.56 -45.08 64.89
N LYS A 246 15.79 -46.15 64.59
CA LYS A 246 15.24 -47.05 65.63
C LYS A 246 16.26 -48.00 66.25
N LYS A 247 17.45 -48.17 65.66
CA LYS A 247 18.48 -49.14 66.10
C LYS A 247 19.64 -48.48 66.85
N MET A 248 19.79 -47.15 66.79
CA MET A 248 20.76 -46.38 67.57
C MET A 248 20.19 -45.67 68.81
N GLY A 249 18.86 -45.65 69.00
CA GLY A 249 18.20 -44.95 70.13
C GLY A 249 18.02 -45.75 71.43
N LYS A 250 18.79 -46.82 71.69
CA LYS A 250 18.57 -47.73 72.85
C LYS A 250 19.75 -47.93 73.81
N THR A 251 20.81 -47.15 73.68
CA THR A 251 22.00 -47.23 74.54
C THR A 251 22.60 -45.84 74.62
N LEU A 252 22.22 -45.04 75.62
CA LEU A 252 22.92 -43.84 76.14
C LEU A 252 21.92 -43.04 77.00
N SER A 253 21.72 -43.50 78.23
CA SER A 253 21.08 -42.73 79.29
C SER A 253 21.75 -43.14 80.60
N LYS A 254 22.77 -42.38 80.99
CA LYS A 254 23.53 -42.32 82.27
C LYS A 254 24.91 -41.83 81.85
N GLU A 255 25.52 -40.79 82.38
CA GLU A 255 25.32 -39.89 83.51
C GLU A 255 26.26 -38.72 83.17
N ASN A 256 25.86 -37.48 83.45
CA ASN A 256 26.79 -36.36 83.62
C ASN A 256 26.13 -35.41 84.62
N ASN A 257 26.73 -35.28 85.80
CA ASN A 257 27.32 -34.02 86.21
C ASN A 257 28.02 -34.18 87.57
N ASP A 258 29.31 -33.87 87.51
CA ASP A 258 30.23 -33.66 88.62
C ASP A 258 29.70 -32.65 89.64
N GLU A 259 30.04 -32.85 90.91
CA GLU A 259 30.89 -31.89 91.65
C GLU A 259 31.17 -32.35 93.09
N LYS A 260 32.43 -32.12 93.48
CA LYS A 260 32.97 -31.93 94.86
C LYS A 260 33.21 -33.18 95.73
N ILE A 261 34.25 -33.28 96.56
CA ILE A 261 35.62 -32.73 96.72
C ILE A 261 36.04 -33.25 98.12
N LYS A 262 37.24 -33.83 98.26
CA LYS A 262 38.07 -33.94 99.49
C LYS A 262 37.53 -34.78 100.66
N GLU A 263 38.31 -35.38 101.56
CA GLU A 263 39.74 -35.67 101.78
C GLU A 263 39.79 -36.57 103.04
N ASN A 264 40.95 -37.22 103.25
CA ASN A 264 41.50 -37.74 104.51
C ASN A 264 40.91 -39.06 105.07
N LYS A 265 41.69 -40.16 105.11
CA LYS A 265 42.94 -40.49 105.84
C LYS A 265 42.68 -41.04 107.25
N GLU A 266 43.41 -42.13 107.53
CA GLU A 266 43.79 -42.67 108.85
C GLU A 266 42.69 -43.38 109.66
N SER A 267 42.93 -44.45 110.43
CA SER A 267 44.07 -45.35 110.58
C SER A 267 43.66 -46.49 111.56
N LYS A 268 44.37 -47.63 111.49
CA LYS A 268 44.84 -48.50 112.60
C LYS A 268 43.80 -48.96 113.65
N LYS A 269 43.48 -50.27 113.67
CA LYS A 269 44.10 -51.34 114.49
C LYS A 269 43.83 -51.25 116.01
N THR A 270 43.13 -52.25 116.53
CA THR A 270 43.40 -52.81 117.88
C THR A 270 43.12 -54.31 117.89
N CYS A 271 44.19 -55.06 118.19
CA CYS A 271 44.23 -56.47 118.56
C CYS A 271 43.99 -56.65 120.06
N GLU A 272 44.11 -57.91 120.50
CA GLU A 272 44.33 -58.41 121.87
C GLU A 272 43.04 -58.84 122.57
N LYS A 273 42.88 -60.08 123.04
CA LYS A 273 43.76 -60.95 123.85
C LYS A 273 43.15 -62.38 123.80
N ASN A 274 43.88 -63.47 123.65
CA ASN A 274 44.64 -64.12 124.72
C ASN A 274 45.58 -65.18 124.13
N CYS A 275 46.83 -65.12 124.60
CA CYS A 275 47.87 -66.14 124.52
C CYS A 275 47.90 -66.80 125.89
N ASP A 276 47.94 -68.13 125.97
CA ASP A 276 48.54 -68.81 127.11
C ASP A 276 49.13 -70.15 126.69
N LYS A 277 50.41 -70.29 127.04
CA LYS A 277 51.25 -71.49 127.11
C LYS A 277 51.85 -72.01 125.80
N CYS A 278 52.94 -71.32 125.44
CA CYS A 278 54.14 -71.95 124.90
C CYS A 278 54.73 -72.94 125.91
N ASP A 279 55.02 -74.14 125.42
CA ASP A 279 56.33 -74.77 125.53
C ASP A 279 56.57 -75.47 124.18
N LEU A 280 56.78 -74.67 123.12
CA LEU A 280 57.21 -75.22 121.83
C LEU A 280 58.62 -75.79 122.01
N THR A 281 58.78 -77.08 121.70
CA THR A 281 60.10 -77.71 121.65
C THR A 281 60.97 -76.96 120.64
N TYR A 282 62.29 -76.88 120.86
CA TYR A 282 63.23 -76.14 119.99
C TYR A 282 63.02 -76.43 118.48
N SER A 283 62.69 -77.69 118.14
CA SER A 283 62.34 -78.12 116.78
C SER A 283 61.07 -77.47 116.20
N GLN A 284 60.02 -77.25 116.98
CA GLN A 284 58.78 -76.62 116.51
C GLN A 284 58.97 -75.13 116.24
N MET A 285 59.81 -74.47 117.02
CA MET A 285 60.14 -73.05 116.84
C MET A 285 60.97 -72.85 115.57
N GLU A 286 61.95 -73.74 115.32
CA GLU A 286 62.72 -73.78 114.08
C GLU A 286 61.83 -74.00 112.85
N GLN A 287 60.83 -74.89 112.96
CA GLN A 287 59.83 -75.11 111.90
C GLN A 287 59.02 -73.84 111.60
N GLN A 288 58.57 -73.11 112.62
CA GLN A 288 57.82 -71.86 112.44
C GLN A 288 58.67 -70.75 111.84
N PHE A 289 59.96 -70.64 112.21
CA PHE A 289 60.88 -69.69 111.58
C PHE A 289 61.15 -70.05 110.11
N LEU A 290 61.29 -71.34 109.78
CA LEU A 290 61.38 -71.82 108.40
C LEU A 290 60.11 -71.49 107.60
N ASP A 291 58.93 -71.67 108.18
CA ASP A 291 57.66 -71.34 107.51
C ASP A 291 57.47 -69.82 107.36
N LEU A 292 57.85 -69.02 108.37
CA LEU A 292 57.86 -67.56 108.26
C LEU A 292 58.82 -67.07 107.17
N ALA A 293 60.01 -67.69 107.04
CA ALA A 293 60.95 -67.40 105.97
C ALA A 293 60.39 -67.77 104.59
N LYS A 294 59.68 -68.90 104.46
CA LYS A 294 58.96 -69.28 103.23
C LYS A 294 57.81 -68.33 102.89
N ILE A 295 57.04 -67.90 103.88
CA ILE A 295 55.96 -66.92 103.68
C ILE A 295 56.54 -65.56 103.30
N SER A 296 57.65 -65.13 103.91
CA SER A 296 58.31 -63.87 103.59
C SER A 296 58.82 -63.88 102.15
N THR A 297 59.53 -64.95 101.75
CA THR A 297 60.00 -65.11 100.37
C THR A 297 58.84 -65.22 99.37
N GLY A 298 57.74 -65.88 99.72
CA GLY A 298 56.51 -65.90 98.92
C GLY A 298 55.86 -64.53 98.76
N LYS A 299 55.80 -63.73 99.84
CA LYS A 299 55.29 -62.34 99.79
C LYS A 299 56.19 -61.46 98.92
N ASP A 300 57.50 -61.57 99.05
CA ASP A 300 58.45 -60.84 98.22
C ASP A 300 58.27 -61.22 96.74
N SER A 301 58.04 -62.51 96.44
CA SER A 301 57.72 -62.96 95.07
C SER A 301 56.40 -62.39 94.53
N ILE A 302 55.36 -62.26 95.35
CA ILE A 302 54.08 -61.63 94.94
C ILE A 302 54.26 -60.14 94.73
N ILE A 303 54.98 -59.45 95.62
CA ILE A 303 55.28 -58.03 95.50
C ILE A 303 56.06 -57.77 94.23
N GLU A 304 57.06 -58.61 93.90
CA GLU A 304 57.82 -58.48 92.67
C GLU A 304 56.95 -58.74 91.42
N SER A 305 56.03 -59.72 91.48
CA SER A 305 55.03 -59.95 90.42
C SER A 305 54.12 -58.74 90.21
N GLN A 306 53.57 -58.18 91.29
CA GLN A 306 52.70 -57.00 91.24
C GLN A 306 53.44 -55.75 90.77
N ARG A 307 54.71 -55.59 91.15
CA ARG A 307 55.57 -54.52 90.62
C ARG A 307 55.78 -54.66 89.12
N LYS A 308 55.94 -55.89 88.63
CA LYS A 308 56.04 -56.16 87.19
C LYS A 308 54.74 -55.84 86.45
N GLU A 309 53.59 -56.29 86.97
CA GLU A 309 52.26 -55.95 86.42
C GLU A 309 51.99 -54.44 86.43
N LEU A 310 52.34 -53.76 87.52
CA LEU A 310 52.20 -52.30 87.65
C LEU A 310 53.13 -51.55 86.69
N ALA A 311 54.34 -52.07 86.45
CA ALA A 311 55.25 -51.55 85.44
C ALA A 311 54.72 -51.77 84.01
N GLU A 312 54.05 -52.89 83.73
CA GLU A 312 53.38 -53.14 82.45
C GLU A 312 52.16 -52.23 82.26
N ALA A 313 51.31 -52.07 83.28
CA ALA A 313 50.18 -51.16 83.26
C ALA A 313 50.62 -49.69 83.08
N ASN A 314 51.68 -49.27 83.78
CA ASN A 314 52.26 -47.93 83.61
C ASN A 314 52.90 -47.70 82.24
N LYS A 315 53.26 -48.77 81.49
CA LYS A 315 53.66 -48.65 80.08
C LYS A 315 52.44 -48.53 79.15
N ILE A 316 51.33 -49.19 79.45
CA ILE A 316 50.12 -49.19 78.62
C ILE A 316 49.31 -47.90 78.77
N GLY A 317 49.21 -47.35 79.99
CA GLY A 317 48.44 -46.12 80.28
C GLY A 317 48.76 -44.95 79.32
N PRO A 318 50.04 -44.57 79.16
CA PRO A 318 50.43 -43.49 78.24
C PRO A 318 50.12 -43.79 76.77
N ILE A 319 50.13 -45.07 76.36
CA ILE A 319 49.80 -45.47 74.99
C ILE A 319 48.30 -45.24 74.73
N LEU A 320 47.45 -45.70 75.65
CA LEU A 320 46.00 -45.50 75.56
C LEU A 320 45.63 -44.01 75.63
N GLU A 321 46.29 -43.22 76.49
CA GLU A 321 46.09 -41.78 76.52
C GLU A 321 46.43 -41.12 75.18
N LYS A 322 47.53 -41.55 74.55
CA LYS A 322 47.91 -41.07 73.22
C LYS A 322 46.87 -41.47 72.15
N GLU A 323 46.40 -42.71 72.16
CA GLU A 323 45.34 -43.19 71.24
C GLU A 323 44.03 -42.43 71.44
N ILE A 324 43.64 -42.13 72.68
CA ILE A 324 42.44 -41.33 72.98
C ILE A 324 42.57 -39.90 72.42
N VAL A 325 43.74 -39.28 72.55
CA VAL A 325 44.00 -37.95 71.99
C VAL A 325 43.94 -37.99 70.46
N GLU A 326 44.56 -38.99 69.82
CA GLU A 326 44.50 -39.17 68.36
C GLU A 326 43.07 -39.38 67.86
N LEU A 327 42.29 -40.25 68.50
CA LEU A 327 40.88 -40.47 68.16
C LEU A 327 40.01 -39.22 68.37
N LYS A 328 40.30 -38.41 69.39
CA LYS A 328 39.60 -37.14 69.64
C LYS A 328 39.89 -36.12 68.55
N ASP A 329 41.13 -36.05 68.07
CA ASP A 329 41.52 -35.19 66.95
C ASP A 329 40.87 -35.66 65.63
N GLU A 330 40.78 -36.97 65.40
CA GLU A 330 40.06 -37.53 64.27
C GLU A 330 38.56 -37.24 64.32
N LEU A 331 37.93 -37.40 65.50
CA LEU A 331 36.53 -37.06 65.71
C LEU A 331 36.26 -35.58 65.37
N LYS A 332 37.14 -34.68 65.82
CA LYS A 332 37.05 -33.24 65.53
C LYS A 332 37.21 -32.95 64.03
N LYS A 333 38.10 -33.67 63.32
CA LYS A 333 38.23 -33.56 61.86
C LYS A 333 36.96 -34.03 61.14
N VAL A 334 36.35 -35.12 61.59
CA VAL A 334 35.09 -35.63 61.01
C VAL A 334 33.93 -34.68 61.29
N GLU A 335 33.83 -34.13 62.50
CA GLU A 335 32.81 -33.16 62.87
C GLU A 335 32.89 -31.89 62.00
N ASN A 336 34.10 -31.39 61.74
CA ASN A 336 34.32 -30.28 60.81
C ASN A 336 33.89 -30.63 59.38
N LYS A 337 34.17 -31.85 58.89
CA LYS A 337 33.69 -32.30 57.57
C LYS A 337 32.17 -32.37 57.51
N CYS A 338 31.52 -32.90 58.55
CA CYS A 338 30.06 -32.94 58.63
C CYS A 338 29.45 -31.53 58.65
N LYS A 339 30.10 -30.56 59.30
CA LYS A 339 29.68 -29.16 59.28
C LYS A 339 29.80 -28.57 57.87
N ASN A 340 30.93 -28.76 57.20
CA ASN A 340 31.12 -28.29 55.81
C ASN A 340 30.07 -28.89 54.86
N TYR A 341 29.79 -30.20 54.94
CA TYR A 341 28.75 -30.82 54.12
C TYR A 341 27.34 -30.30 54.43
N LYS A 342 27.08 -29.88 55.68
CA LYS A 342 25.81 -29.25 56.04
C LYS A 342 25.69 -27.87 55.42
N ASP A 343 26.75 -27.07 55.46
CA ASP A 343 26.80 -25.75 54.82
C ASP A 343 26.64 -25.88 53.29
N GLU A 344 27.31 -26.84 52.66
CA GLU A 344 27.11 -27.16 51.23
C GLU A 344 25.67 -27.57 50.92
N LEU A 345 25.05 -28.39 51.78
CA LEU A 345 23.65 -28.81 51.60
C LEU A 345 22.68 -27.63 51.70
N ASP A 346 22.95 -26.66 52.56
CA ASP A 346 22.11 -25.47 52.68
C ASP A 346 22.23 -24.58 51.42
N VAL A 347 23.42 -24.46 50.82
CA VAL A 347 23.59 -23.82 49.50
C VAL A 347 22.80 -24.56 48.40
N PHE A 348 22.82 -25.90 48.39
CA PHE A 348 22.03 -26.67 47.42
C PHE A 348 20.52 -26.47 47.58
N LYS A 349 20.02 -26.26 48.82
CA LYS A 349 18.61 -25.93 49.05
C LYS A 349 18.26 -24.54 48.52
N GLU A 350 19.14 -23.56 48.69
CA GLU A 350 18.94 -22.21 48.13
C GLU A 350 18.88 -22.26 46.60
N LEU A 351 19.81 -22.96 45.95
CA LEU A 351 19.81 -23.17 44.49
C LEU A 351 18.55 -23.89 44.01
N ALA A 352 18.03 -24.86 44.77
CA ALA A 352 16.78 -25.55 44.44
C ALA A 352 15.56 -24.60 44.48
N ASN A 353 15.52 -23.69 45.46
CA ASN A 353 14.47 -22.67 45.54
C ASN A 353 14.55 -21.67 44.37
N GLU A 354 15.77 -21.26 43.98
CA GLU A 354 15.97 -20.40 42.81
C GLU A 354 15.52 -21.10 41.51
N GLN A 355 15.84 -22.39 41.36
CA GLN A 355 15.42 -23.20 40.21
C GLN A 355 13.89 -23.26 40.11
N GLU A 356 13.17 -23.42 41.22
CA GLU A 356 11.70 -23.34 41.23
C GLU A 356 11.18 -21.96 40.77
N GLY A 357 11.86 -20.88 41.18
CA GLY A 357 11.59 -19.52 40.72
C GLY A 357 11.77 -19.35 39.21
N TYR A 358 12.84 -19.91 38.64
CA TYR A 358 13.07 -19.91 37.19
C TYR A 358 12.06 -20.77 36.43
N GLU A 359 11.63 -21.91 36.98
CA GLU A 359 10.60 -22.75 36.38
C GLU A 359 9.26 -22.01 36.29
N LYS A 360 8.87 -21.27 37.33
CA LYS A 360 7.67 -20.42 37.31
C LYS A 360 7.78 -19.33 36.24
N LYS A 361 8.94 -18.67 36.10
CA LYS A 361 9.18 -17.67 35.05
C LYS A 361 9.11 -18.29 33.65
N LEU A 362 9.68 -19.47 33.45
CA LEU A 362 9.62 -20.20 32.18
C LEU A 362 8.18 -20.58 31.81
N LYS A 363 7.38 -21.09 32.76
CA LYS A 363 5.95 -21.37 32.53
C LYS A 363 5.17 -20.11 32.14
N ASN A 364 5.44 -18.98 32.79
CA ASN A 364 4.78 -17.72 32.44
C ASN A 364 5.16 -17.23 31.02
N LEU A 365 6.45 -17.28 30.67
CA LEU A 365 6.93 -16.94 29.33
C LEU A 365 6.36 -17.88 28.26
N GLN A 366 6.25 -19.18 28.55
CA GLN A 366 5.62 -20.14 27.65
C GLN A 366 4.15 -19.78 27.40
N ASN A 367 3.39 -19.45 28.44
CA ASN A 367 1.99 -19.03 28.30
C ASN A 367 1.84 -17.75 27.48
N GLN A 368 2.78 -16.79 27.63
CA GLN A 368 2.79 -15.56 26.83
C GLN A 368 3.11 -15.84 25.35
N ILE A 369 4.05 -16.74 25.07
CA ILE A 369 4.35 -17.19 23.70
C ILE A 369 3.11 -17.85 23.08
N ASP A 370 2.48 -18.79 23.77
CA ASP A 370 1.28 -19.49 23.29
C ASP A 370 0.10 -18.53 23.02
N ALA A 371 -0.05 -17.48 23.84
CA ALA A 371 -1.04 -16.43 23.61
C ALA A 371 -0.70 -15.60 22.36
N SER A 372 0.55 -15.16 22.22
CA SER A 372 1.01 -14.40 21.05
C SER A 372 0.91 -15.21 19.74
N GLU A 373 1.16 -16.53 19.78
CA GLU A 373 1.00 -17.41 18.61
C GLU A 373 -0.46 -17.53 18.17
N LYS A 374 -1.41 -17.55 19.12
CA LYS A 374 -2.85 -17.53 18.82
C LYS A 374 -3.26 -16.20 18.17
N GLU A 375 -2.75 -15.07 18.67
CA GLU A 375 -3.00 -13.75 18.09
C GLU A 375 -2.45 -13.65 16.66
N ILE A 376 -1.20 -14.08 16.43
CA ILE A 376 -0.59 -14.13 15.09
C ILE A 376 -1.43 -15.00 14.14
N LYS A 377 -1.98 -16.12 14.63
CA LYS A 377 -2.82 -17.00 13.81
C LYS A 377 -4.14 -16.33 13.41
N VAL A 378 -4.74 -15.50 14.27
CA VAL A 378 -5.93 -14.70 13.94
C VAL A 378 -5.57 -13.61 12.93
N LEU A 379 -4.54 -12.81 13.22
CA LEU A 379 -4.07 -11.74 12.32
C LEU A 379 -3.70 -12.27 10.92
N LYS A 380 -3.12 -13.47 10.83
CA LYS A 380 -2.81 -14.11 9.55
C LYS A 380 -4.06 -14.48 8.76
N LYS A 381 -5.14 -14.91 9.41
CA LYS A 381 -6.42 -15.19 8.76
C LYS A 381 -7.09 -13.90 8.27
N ASP A 382 -7.06 -12.85 9.09
CA ASP A 382 -7.62 -11.55 8.72
C ASP A 382 -6.85 -10.95 7.53
N LEU A 383 -5.51 -11.02 7.56
CA LEU A 383 -4.67 -10.60 6.43
C LEU A 383 -4.99 -11.38 5.15
N GLN A 384 -5.22 -12.69 5.23
CA GLN A 384 -5.63 -13.48 4.06
C GLN A 384 -6.99 -13.07 3.50
N LYS A 385 -7.94 -12.73 4.38
CA LYS A 385 -9.25 -12.21 3.99
C LYS A 385 -9.13 -10.87 3.25
N GLU A 386 -8.36 -9.93 3.81
CA GLU A 386 -8.09 -8.62 3.19
C GLU A 386 -7.38 -8.74 1.84
N ILE A 387 -6.43 -9.69 1.70
CA ILE A 387 -5.79 -9.98 0.41
C ILE A 387 -6.83 -10.45 -0.61
N GLY A 388 -7.75 -11.32 -0.22
CA GLY A 388 -8.85 -11.79 -1.08
C GLY A 388 -9.79 -10.66 -1.52
N GLU A 389 -10.16 -9.77 -0.60
CA GLU A 389 -10.99 -8.59 -0.88
C GLU A 389 -10.27 -7.62 -1.84
N LYS A 390 -8.97 -7.37 -1.62
CA LYS A 390 -8.14 -6.55 -2.51
C LYS A 390 -8.07 -7.13 -3.93
N GLU A 391 -7.95 -8.44 -4.08
CA GLU A 391 -7.95 -9.10 -5.39
C GLU A 391 -9.31 -9.00 -6.09
N MET A 392 -10.41 -9.07 -5.34
CA MET A 392 -11.76 -8.86 -5.87
C MET A 392 -11.94 -7.43 -6.37
N PHE A 393 -11.55 -6.42 -5.59
CA PHE A 393 -11.59 -5.02 -6.02
C PHE A 393 -10.70 -4.74 -7.22
N LYS A 394 -9.52 -5.36 -7.29
CA LYS A 394 -8.64 -5.26 -8.46
C LYS A 394 -9.32 -5.78 -9.73
N LYS A 395 -9.99 -6.94 -9.67
CA LYS A 395 -10.75 -7.49 -10.81
C LYS A 395 -11.90 -6.58 -11.21
N GLU A 396 -12.57 -5.94 -10.26
CA GLU A 396 -13.65 -4.98 -10.53
C GLU A 396 -13.12 -3.68 -11.16
N LEU A 397 -11.96 -3.19 -10.71
CA LEU A 397 -11.27 -2.06 -11.32
C LEU A 397 -10.84 -2.36 -12.76
N GLU A 398 -10.34 -3.57 -13.04
CA GLU A 398 -9.99 -4.00 -14.40
C GLU A 398 -11.24 -4.09 -15.31
N ARG A 399 -12.37 -4.59 -14.79
CA ARG A 399 -13.63 -4.63 -15.55
C ARG A 399 -14.17 -3.23 -15.85
N THR A 400 -14.14 -2.33 -14.88
CA THR A 400 -14.57 -0.93 -15.08
C THR A 400 -13.65 -0.19 -16.03
N SER A 401 -12.33 -0.40 -15.93
CA SER A 401 -11.35 0.14 -16.88
C SER A 401 -11.59 -0.32 -18.32
N LYS A 402 -11.93 -1.60 -18.54
CA LYS A 402 -12.32 -2.10 -19.88
C LYS A 402 -13.57 -1.38 -20.41
N LYS A 403 -14.61 -1.21 -19.59
CA LYS A 403 -15.81 -0.46 -19.95
C LYS A 403 -15.49 1.01 -20.29
N PHE A 404 -14.57 1.63 -19.57
CA PHE A 404 -14.11 2.98 -19.91
C PHE A 404 -13.42 3.03 -21.27
N GLY A 405 -12.58 2.05 -21.59
CA GLY A 405 -11.96 1.93 -22.92
C GLY A 405 -12.99 1.75 -24.04
N GLU A 406 -14.03 0.94 -23.81
CA GLU A 406 -15.15 0.76 -24.76
C GLU A 406 -15.93 2.07 -24.96
N LEU A 407 -16.21 2.81 -23.88
CA LEU A 407 -16.86 4.12 -23.95
C LEU A 407 -16.00 5.17 -24.68
N GLU A 408 -14.69 5.17 -24.43
CA GLU A 408 -13.75 6.07 -25.12
C GLU A 408 -13.71 5.80 -26.63
N TYR A 409 -13.70 4.52 -27.01
CA TYR A 409 -13.81 4.12 -28.42
C TYR A 409 -15.12 4.60 -29.06
N LEU A 410 -16.25 4.42 -28.38
CA LEU A 410 -17.56 4.90 -28.85
C LEU A 410 -17.61 6.42 -28.98
N ILE A 411 -17.07 7.16 -28.01
CA ILE A 411 -16.99 8.63 -28.05
C ILE A 411 -16.13 9.09 -29.22
N ASN A 412 -15.00 8.43 -29.48
CA ASN A 412 -14.15 8.75 -30.62
C ASN A 412 -14.84 8.49 -31.95
N ASN A 413 -15.56 7.38 -32.09
CA ASN A 413 -16.34 7.08 -33.29
C ASN A 413 -17.45 8.11 -33.52
N LEU A 414 -18.25 8.42 -32.50
CA LEU A 414 -19.31 9.43 -32.58
C LEU A 414 -18.75 10.83 -32.88
N ASN A 415 -17.57 11.17 -32.34
CA ASN A 415 -16.89 12.41 -32.69
C ASN A 415 -16.44 12.45 -34.14
N GLY A 416 -15.96 11.31 -34.68
CA GLY A 416 -15.65 11.15 -36.10
C GLY A 416 -16.89 11.37 -36.98
N GLU A 417 -17.98 10.67 -36.69
CA GLU A 417 -19.26 10.82 -37.41
C GLU A 417 -19.78 12.26 -37.35
N ARG A 418 -19.71 12.90 -36.17
CA ARG A 418 -20.10 14.31 -36.00
C ARG A 418 -19.27 15.25 -36.84
N LEU A 419 -17.96 14.99 -37.01
CA LEU A 419 -17.10 15.79 -37.88
C LEU A 419 -17.47 15.61 -39.35
N CYS A 420 -17.68 14.37 -39.81
CA CYS A 420 -18.14 14.09 -41.18
C CYS A 420 -19.48 14.79 -41.48
N LEU A 421 -20.47 14.68 -40.59
CA LEU A 421 -21.77 15.35 -40.74
C LEU A 421 -21.63 16.88 -40.74
N LYS A 422 -20.70 17.43 -39.94
CA LYS A 422 -20.43 18.87 -39.92
C LYS A 422 -19.82 19.33 -41.25
N GLU A 423 -18.94 18.54 -41.84
CA GLU A 423 -18.36 18.83 -43.16
C GLU A 423 -19.42 18.75 -44.27
N GLU A 424 -20.28 17.72 -44.26
CA GLU A 424 -21.42 17.62 -45.19
C GLU A 424 -22.40 18.79 -45.06
N LEU A 425 -22.70 19.22 -43.83
CA LEU A 425 -23.55 20.38 -43.59
C LEU A 425 -22.89 21.67 -44.10
N ASN A 426 -21.58 21.83 -43.91
CA ASN A 426 -20.87 23.01 -44.40
C ASN A 426 -20.83 23.05 -45.94
N GLU A 427 -20.65 21.89 -46.58
CA GLU A 427 -20.67 21.77 -48.03
C GLU A 427 -22.06 22.09 -48.61
N THR A 428 -23.13 21.57 -48.00
CA THR A 428 -24.51 21.90 -48.42
C THR A 428 -24.85 23.38 -48.19
N CYS A 429 -24.38 23.99 -47.09
CA CYS A 429 -24.49 25.43 -46.87
C CYS A 429 -23.73 26.26 -47.91
N ASN A 430 -22.53 25.84 -48.31
CA ASN A 430 -21.76 26.50 -49.37
C ASN A 430 -22.49 26.42 -50.71
N GLN A 431 -22.99 25.24 -51.08
CA GLN A 431 -23.78 25.04 -52.30
C GLN A 431 -25.05 25.89 -52.31
N LEU A 432 -25.78 25.95 -51.18
CA LEU A 432 -26.96 26.80 -51.06
C LEU A 432 -26.59 28.28 -51.21
N THR A 433 -25.48 28.71 -50.61
CA THR A 433 -24.97 30.09 -50.72
C THR A 433 -24.64 30.45 -52.17
N ILE A 434 -24.02 29.52 -52.92
CA ILE A 434 -23.74 29.70 -54.36
C ILE A 434 -25.05 29.84 -55.14
N LYS A 435 -26.01 28.94 -54.93
CA LYS A 435 -27.33 29.03 -55.59
C LYS A 435 -28.08 30.32 -55.28
N CYS A 436 -28.01 30.82 -54.05
CA CYS A 436 -28.59 32.12 -53.69
C CYS A 436 -27.91 33.28 -54.44
N LYS A 437 -26.58 33.24 -54.62
CA LYS A 437 -25.86 34.25 -55.41
C LYS A 437 -26.25 34.18 -56.89
N GLU A 438 -26.34 32.98 -57.45
CA GLU A 438 -26.78 32.77 -58.85
C GLU A 438 -28.22 33.27 -59.06
N LEU A 439 -29.14 32.95 -58.14
CA LEU A 439 -30.53 33.40 -58.21
C LEU A 439 -30.63 34.93 -58.11
N ASN A 440 -29.84 35.56 -57.23
CA ASN A 440 -29.79 37.02 -57.14
C ASN A 440 -29.25 37.65 -58.42
N ALA A 441 -28.17 37.11 -59.00
CA ALA A 441 -27.61 37.60 -60.26
C ALA A 441 -28.62 37.49 -61.42
N LEU A 442 -29.33 36.35 -61.52
CA LEU A 442 -30.38 36.16 -62.51
C LEU A 442 -31.55 37.14 -62.31
N ASN A 443 -31.92 37.40 -61.06
CA ASN A 443 -32.97 38.36 -60.74
C ASN A 443 -32.55 39.80 -61.11
N GLU A 444 -31.30 40.17 -60.87
CA GLU A 444 -30.73 41.46 -61.32
C GLU A 444 -30.77 41.57 -62.85
N GLU A 445 -30.31 40.54 -63.59
CA GLU A 445 -30.38 40.50 -65.06
C GLU A 445 -31.82 40.67 -65.56
N LEU A 446 -32.78 39.93 -64.99
CA LEU A 446 -34.20 40.04 -65.34
C LEU A 446 -34.76 41.44 -65.07
N THR A 447 -34.35 42.09 -63.97
CA THR A 447 -34.79 43.46 -63.69
C THR A 447 -34.25 44.47 -64.69
N VAL A 448 -32.99 44.32 -65.12
CA VAL A 448 -32.38 45.18 -66.15
C VAL A 448 -33.10 44.98 -67.49
N ASP A 449 -33.36 43.74 -67.89
CA ASP A 449 -34.07 43.42 -69.14
C ASP A 449 -35.47 44.00 -69.15
N ASN A 450 -36.22 43.83 -68.05
CA ASN A 450 -37.56 44.40 -67.89
C ASN A 450 -37.55 45.94 -67.95
N LEU A 451 -36.57 46.60 -67.32
CA LEU A 451 -36.41 48.06 -67.44
C LEU A 451 -36.11 48.49 -68.87
N SER A 452 -35.25 47.75 -69.58
CA SER A 452 -34.96 48.03 -70.99
C SER A 452 -36.18 47.85 -71.89
N LEU A 453 -37.04 46.87 -71.59
CA LEU A 453 -38.29 46.63 -72.31
C LEU A 453 -39.27 47.77 -72.05
N LEU A 454 -39.44 48.16 -70.79
CA LEU A 454 -40.30 49.28 -70.39
C LEU A 454 -39.86 50.60 -71.02
N GLU A 455 -38.55 50.85 -71.13
CA GLU A 455 -38.02 52.03 -71.82
C GLU A 455 -38.33 52.00 -73.33
N ARG A 456 -38.23 50.84 -73.98
CA ARG A 456 -38.64 50.69 -75.39
C ARG A 456 -40.14 50.93 -75.58
N GLU A 457 -40.97 50.40 -74.69
CA GLU A 457 -42.42 50.62 -74.71
C GLU A 457 -42.77 52.10 -74.51
N TYR A 458 -42.14 52.75 -73.53
CA TYR A 458 -42.34 54.18 -73.28
C TYR A 458 -41.96 55.03 -74.51
N ASN A 459 -40.82 54.73 -75.14
CA ASN A 459 -40.40 55.40 -76.37
C ASN A 459 -41.35 55.13 -77.55
N ALA A 460 -41.94 53.93 -77.64
CA ALA A 460 -42.93 53.61 -78.66
C ALA A 460 -44.24 54.37 -78.42
N ILE A 461 -44.70 54.47 -77.17
CA ILE A 461 -45.87 55.26 -76.78
C ILE A 461 -45.65 56.74 -77.11
N ALA A 462 -44.51 57.32 -76.76
CA ALA A 462 -44.20 58.72 -77.09
C ALA A 462 -44.19 58.99 -78.61
N LYS A 463 -43.72 58.04 -79.43
CA LYS A 463 -43.80 58.12 -80.90
C LYS A 463 -45.25 58.06 -81.39
N LEU A 464 -46.06 57.16 -80.83
CA LEU A 464 -47.48 57.07 -81.17
C LEU A 464 -48.22 58.36 -80.80
N GLU A 465 -47.98 58.92 -79.61
CA GLU A 465 -48.58 60.19 -79.19
C GLU A 465 -48.21 61.35 -80.15
N ASN A 466 -46.96 61.42 -80.62
CA ASN A 466 -46.55 62.42 -81.60
C ASN A 466 -47.26 62.23 -82.96
N ILE A 467 -47.40 60.98 -83.43
CA ILE A 467 -48.16 60.69 -84.66
C ILE A 467 -49.64 61.06 -84.47
N THR A 468 -50.25 60.70 -83.34
CA THR A 468 -51.64 61.00 -83.03
C THR A 468 -51.90 62.50 -82.96
N THR A 469 -51.01 63.27 -82.31
CA THR A 469 -51.14 64.74 -82.25
C THR A 469 -51.00 65.38 -83.64
N LYS A 470 -50.03 64.94 -84.45
CA LYS A 470 -49.89 65.39 -85.85
C LYS A 470 -51.15 65.08 -86.67
N HIS A 471 -51.68 63.86 -86.56
CA HIS A 471 -52.89 63.46 -87.27
C HIS A 471 -54.11 64.28 -86.82
N ASN A 472 -54.21 64.64 -85.54
CA ASN A 472 -55.27 65.53 -85.05
C ASN A 472 -55.16 66.94 -85.65
N TYR A 473 -53.96 67.51 -85.77
CA TYR A 473 -53.76 68.80 -86.46
C TYR A 473 -54.19 68.73 -87.93
N GLU A 474 -53.80 67.68 -88.65
CA GLU A 474 -54.22 67.45 -90.05
C GLU A 474 -55.75 67.34 -90.15
N CYS A 475 -56.39 66.58 -89.25
CA CYS A 475 -57.85 66.46 -89.20
C CYS A 475 -58.55 67.81 -88.98
N ASP A 476 -58.00 68.66 -88.11
CA ASP A 476 -58.58 69.98 -87.85
C ASP A 476 -58.41 70.94 -89.04
N ASP A 477 -57.29 70.86 -89.76
CA ASP A 477 -57.12 71.62 -91.01
C ASP A 477 -58.04 71.12 -92.12
N TYR A 478 -58.23 69.80 -92.26
CA TYR A 478 -59.22 69.25 -93.18
C TYR A 478 -60.64 69.69 -92.82
N LYS A 479 -61.00 69.76 -91.53
CA LYS A 479 -62.30 70.31 -91.09
C LYS A 479 -62.48 71.77 -91.50
N LYS A 480 -61.44 72.62 -91.36
CA LYS A 480 -61.50 74.02 -91.80
C LYS A 480 -61.70 74.13 -93.31
N ILE A 481 -60.99 73.30 -94.10
CA ILE A 481 -61.14 73.26 -95.56
C ILE A 481 -62.56 72.83 -95.95
N ILE A 482 -63.09 71.78 -95.31
CA ILE A 482 -64.46 71.31 -95.53
C ILE A 482 -65.47 72.42 -95.21
N GLN A 483 -65.29 73.12 -94.08
CA GLN A 483 -66.16 74.24 -93.71
C GLN A 483 -66.13 75.36 -94.74
N ASN A 484 -64.93 75.80 -95.18
CA ASN A 484 -64.79 76.82 -96.20
C ASN A 484 -65.43 76.41 -97.54
N ASN A 485 -65.26 75.15 -97.94
CA ASN A 485 -65.91 74.63 -99.14
C ASN A 485 -67.43 74.60 -99.00
N ASN A 486 -67.97 74.28 -97.82
CA ASN A 486 -69.40 74.33 -97.55
C ASN A 486 -69.93 75.77 -97.64
N ASP A 487 -69.22 76.75 -97.07
CA ASP A 487 -69.60 78.17 -97.15
C ASP A 487 -69.63 78.67 -98.61
N GLN A 488 -68.66 78.24 -99.44
CA GLN A 488 -68.65 78.54 -100.88
C GLN A 488 -69.81 77.87 -101.64
N ILE A 489 -70.14 76.62 -101.29
CA ILE A 489 -71.29 75.91 -101.88
C ILE A 489 -72.59 76.68 -101.57
N ASP A 490 -72.75 77.19 -100.34
CA ASP A 490 -73.91 77.99 -99.95
C ASP A 490 -73.98 79.33 -100.71
N GLU A 491 -72.86 80.01 -100.94
CA GLU A 491 -72.81 81.21 -101.79
C GLU A 491 -73.20 80.91 -103.25
N LEU A 492 -72.65 79.84 -103.82
CA LEU A 492 -73.00 79.41 -105.17
C LEU A 492 -74.49 79.06 -105.28
N GLN A 493 -75.07 78.38 -104.28
CA GLN A 493 -76.50 78.10 -104.25
C GLN A 493 -77.36 79.37 -104.20
N LYS A 494 -76.95 80.40 -103.45
CA LYS A 494 -77.64 81.70 -103.45
C LYS A 494 -77.57 82.39 -104.81
N SER A 495 -76.40 82.35 -105.46
CA SER A 495 -76.21 82.90 -106.81
C SER A 495 -77.08 82.19 -107.85
N ILE A 496 -77.13 80.86 -107.82
CA ILE A 496 -78.00 80.05 -108.70
C ILE A 496 -79.46 80.44 -108.51
N LYS A 497 -79.97 80.51 -107.27
CA LYS A 497 -81.36 80.94 -107.00
C LYS A 497 -81.66 82.35 -107.51
N SER A 498 -80.71 83.27 -107.39
CA SER A 498 -80.84 84.63 -107.94
C SER A 498 -80.92 84.60 -109.47
N MET A 499 -80.06 83.82 -110.13
CA MET A 499 -80.08 83.66 -111.59
C MET A 499 -81.39 83.03 -112.09
N GLU A 500 -81.88 82.00 -111.39
CA GLU A 500 -83.17 81.37 -111.67
C GLU A 500 -84.34 82.37 -111.56
N ALA A 501 -84.31 83.26 -110.56
CA ALA A 501 -85.32 84.31 -110.41
C ALA A 501 -85.28 85.31 -111.58
N THR A 502 -84.09 85.75 -112.00
CA THR A 502 -83.94 86.63 -113.18
C THR A 502 -84.37 85.94 -114.48
N LEU A 503 -84.05 84.67 -114.66
CA LEU A 503 -84.51 83.87 -115.81
C LEU A 503 -86.04 83.80 -115.85
N THR A 504 -86.68 83.58 -114.70
CA THR A 504 -88.14 83.54 -114.59
C THR A 504 -88.78 84.88 -114.96
N GLN A 505 -88.19 86.01 -114.52
CA GLN A 505 -88.65 87.35 -114.89
C GLN A 505 -88.51 87.62 -116.39
N LEU A 506 -87.40 87.20 -117.00
CA LEU A 506 -87.18 87.33 -118.45
C LEU A 506 -88.19 86.51 -119.25
N ILE A 507 -88.49 85.29 -118.82
CA ILE A 507 -89.52 84.44 -119.45
C ILE A 507 -90.88 85.15 -119.39
N GLN A 508 -91.28 85.67 -118.22
CA GLN A 508 -92.53 86.42 -118.08
C GLN A 508 -92.58 87.67 -118.98
N ALA A 509 -91.48 88.43 -119.05
CA ALA A 509 -91.40 89.60 -119.93
C ALA A 509 -91.53 89.22 -121.41
N ASN A 510 -90.91 88.11 -121.81
CA ASN A 510 -90.98 87.59 -123.18
C ASN A 510 -92.40 87.09 -123.54
N ASP A 511 -93.10 86.47 -122.59
CA ASP A 511 -94.50 86.07 -122.76
C ASP A 511 -95.43 87.28 -122.88
N ASP A 512 -95.22 88.34 -122.10
CA ASP A 512 -96.02 89.56 -122.17
C ASP A 512 -95.78 90.32 -123.49
N LEU A 513 -94.52 90.37 -123.96
CA LEU A 513 -94.15 90.86 -125.29
C LEU A 513 -94.83 90.05 -126.40
N SER A 514 -94.83 88.72 -126.29
CA SER A 514 -95.50 87.85 -127.27
C SER A 514 -97.01 88.12 -127.33
N ARG A 515 -97.67 88.35 -126.18
CA ARG A 515 -99.09 88.75 -126.15
C ARG A 515 -99.32 90.10 -126.82
N ARG A 516 -98.46 91.10 -126.58
CA ARG A 516 -98.57 92.42 -127.22
C ARG A 516 -98.38 92.35 -128.74
N CYS A 517 -97.44 91.54 -129.22
CA CYS A 517 -97.27 91.28 -130.65
C CYS A 517 -98.53 90.67 -131.27
N MET A 518 -99.14 89.66 -130.63
CA MET A 518 -100.36 89.02 -131.14
C MET A 518 -101.56 90.00 -131.20
N LEU A 519 -101.72 90.86 -130.20
CA LEU A 519 -102.74 91.92 -130.19
C LEU A 519 -102.53 92.92 -131.34
N SER A 520 -101.29 93.37 -131.53
CA SER A 520 -100.94 94.27 -132.64
C SER A 520 -101.21 93.63 -134.01
N GLU A 521 -100.95 92.34 -134.18
CA GLU A 521 -101.28 91.61 -135.40
C GLU A 521 -102.79 91.48 -135.64
N TYR A 522 -103.57 91.29 -134.57
CA TYR A 522 -105.03 91.26 -134.64
C TYR A 522 -105.62 92.62 -135.05
N GLU A 523 -105.12 93.72 -134.47
CA GLU A 523 -105.53 95.08 -134.83
C GLU A 523 -105.23 95.41 -136.29
N ARG A 524 -104.03 95.07 -136.80
CA ARG A 524 -103.72 95.22 -138.24
C ARG A 524 -104.70 94.48 -139.15
N LYS A 525 -105.11 93.27 -138.78
CA LYS A 525 -106.07 92.49 -139.59
C LYS A 525 -107.44 93.15 -139.63
N LYS A 526 -107.91 93.66 -138.49
CA LYS A 526 -109.20 94.36 -138.37
C LYS A 526 -109.24 95.64 -139.22
N ASP A 527 -108.15 96.41 -139.23
CA ASP A 527 -108.06 97.63 -140.05
C ASP A 527 -108.03 97.31 -141.56
N ASN A 528 -107.37 96.23 -141.96
CA ASN A 528 -107.37 95.77 -143.36
C ASN A 528 -108.77 95.34 -143.85
N GLU A 529 -109.55 94.62 -143.03
CA GLU A 529 -110.94 94.27 -143.38
C GLU A 529 -111.83 95.52 -143.54
N LYS A 530 -111.62 96.53 -142.69
CA LYS A 530 -112.33 97.80 -142.79
C LYS A 530 -112.01 98.53 -144.09
N TYR A 531 -110.75 98.50 -144.51
CA TYR A 531 -110.29 99.07 -145.78
C TYR A 531 -110.88 98.36 -147.00
N SER A 532 -110.99 97.02 -146.97
CA SER A 532 -111.59 96.23 -148.07
C SER A 532 -113.09 96.56 -148.25
N LYS A 533 -113.85 96.66 -147.17
CA LYS A 533 -115.29 96.99 -147.23
C LYS A 533 -115.55 98.41 -147.77
N LEU A 534 -114.68 99.36 -147.46
CA LEU A 534 -114.76 100.73 -148.00
C LEU A 534 -114.43 100.78 -149.50
N LYS A 535 -113.49 99.95 -149.95
CA LYS A 535 -113.11 99.86 -151.37
C LYS A 535 -114.27 99.32 -152.23
N ASP A 536 -114.95 98.27 -151.77
CA ASP A 536 -116.07 97.67 -152.51
C ASP A 536 -117.30 98.59 -152.58
N GLN A 537 -117.49 99.50 -151.61
CA GLN A 537 -118.57 100.51 -151.65
C GLN A 537 -118.32 101.63 -152.68
N PHE A 538 -117.05 102.00 -152.90
CA PHE A 538 -116.66 103.02 -153.88
C PHE A 538 -116.78 102.53 -155.34
N GLU A 539 -116.48 101.25 -155.60
CA GLU A 539 -116.49 100.68 -156.95
C GLU A 539 -117.92 100.46 -157.50
N VAL A 540 -118.91 100.29 -156.61
CA VAL A 540 -120.35 100.19 -156.96
C VAL A 540 -120.99 101.57 -157.18
N THR A 541 -120.46 102.61 -156.54
CA THR A 541 -120.93 103.97 -156.76
C THR A 541 -120.36 104.53 -158.06
N GLU A 542 -119.06 104.42 -158.36
CA GLU A 542 -118.45 105.01 -159.59
C GLU A 542 -119.04 104.47 -160.92
N ASN A 543 -119.52 103.22 -160.96
CA ASN A 543 -120.14 102.61 -162.15
C ASN A 543 -121.62 102.97 -162.36
N LYS A 544 -122.34 103.30 -161.30
CA LYS A 544 -123.68 103.85 -161.44
C LYS A 544 -123.61 105.34 -161.65
N THR A 545 -122.43 105.96 -161.79
CA THR A 545 -122.31 107.41 -161.63
C THR A 545 -121.49 108.23 -162.62
N LYS A 546 -120.77 107.49 -163.47
CA LYS A 546 -120.94 107.53 -164.95
C LYS A 546 -122.36 107.10 -165.42
N LYS A 547 -123.32 107.11 -164.50
CA LYS A 547 -124.74 107.46 -164.60
C LYS A 547 -125.35 108.00 -163.26
N PHE A 548 -124.82 109.06 -162.56
CA PHE A 548 -125.19 109.65 -161.20
C PHE A 548 -124.19 109.97 -160.01
N ARG A 549 -123.14 110.83 -160.06
CA ARG A 549 -122.36 111.31 -158.84
C ARG A 549 -121.38 110.35 -158.08
N LEU A 550 -120.27 110.75 -157.47
CA LEU A 550 -119.54 111.98 -157.16
C LEU A 550 -118.18 111.50 -156.65
#